data_AF-A0A3C1KE97-F1
#
_entry.id   AF-A0A3C1KE97-F1
#
_cell.length_a   1.000
_cell.length_b   1.000
_cell.length_c   1.000
_cell.angle_alpha   90.00
_cell.angle_beta   90.00
_cell.angle_gamma   90.00
#
_symmetry.space_group_name_H-M   'P 1'
#
loop_
_entity.id
_entity.type
_entity.pdbx_description
1 polymer ?
#
loop_
_entity_poly.entity_id
_entity_poly.type
_entity_poly.pdbx_seq_one_letter_code
_entity_poly.pdbx_strand_id
1 'polypeptide(L)'
;VIQYVTEKYGSERVAQIVTYGTIKAKQALKDAGRVLGFPFSMGEKLTKAMPPAVMGKDMPLDGMFNKEHPRFKEASEFRALIDTDTEAKTVFDTAVGLENLKRQWGVHAAGVIMSSEPLIDIIPIMRREQDGQIVTQFDYPACESLGLIKMDFLGLRNLTII
;
A
#
# COMPACT_ATOMS: atom_id res chain seq x y z
N VAL A 1 4.64 25.87 2.58
CA VAL A 1 4.06 25.62 3.93
C VAL A 1 4.92 24.66 4.75
N ILE A 2 5.17 23.42 4.29
CA ILE A 2 5.96 22.44 5.05
C ILE A 2 7.33 22.98 5.46
N GLN A 3 8.09 23.58 4.52
CA GLN A 3 9.39 24.20 4.81
C GLN A 3 9.31 25.23 5.95
N TYR A 4 8.30 26.13 5.91
CA TYR A 4 8.09 27.11 6.97
C TYR A 4 7.84 26.46 8.34
N VAL A 5 7.05 25.38 8.40
CA VAL A 5 6.80 24.66 9.65
C VAL A 5 8.09 24.01 10.15
N THR A 6 8.88 23.40 9.27
CA THR A 6 10.18 22.81 9.61
C THR A 6 11.15 23.86 10.16
N GLU A 7 11.26 25.02 9.52
CA GLU A 7 12.14 26.12 9.95
C GLU A 7 11.67 26.73 11.29
N LYS A 8 10.35 26.84 11.49
CA LYS A 8 9.77 27.45 12.70
C LYS A 8 9.86 26.57 13.93
N TYR A 9 9.63 25.26 13.79
CA TYR A 9 9.50 24.34 14.93
C TYR A 9 10.73 23.44 15.14
N GLY A 10 11.68 23.44 14.21
CA GLY A 10 12.90 22.63 14.28
C GLY A 10 12.82 21.40 13.38
N SER A 11 13.90 21.13 12.66
CA SER A 11 14.01 19.99 11.72
C SER A 11 13.96 18.63 12.42
N GLU A 12 14.31 18.60 13.69
CA GLU A 12 14.32 17.44 14.58
C GLU A 12 12.94 17.16 15.19
N ARG A 13 11.98 18.08 15.06
CA ARG A 13 10.62 18.00 15.63
C ARG A 13 9.52 17.85 14.59
N VAL A 14 9.86 17.90 13.31
CA VAL A 14 8.92 17.85 12.18
C VAL A 14 9.35 16.77 11.21
N ALA A 15 8.47 15.81 10.92
CA ALA A 15 8.75 14.74 9.95
C ALA A 15 7.55 14.46 9.05
N GLN A 16 7.82 14.03 7.82
CA GLN A 16 6.78 13.45 6.98
C GLN A 16 6.35 12.07 7.50
N ILE A 17 5.17 11.64 7.08
CA ILE A 17 4.62 10.35 7.47
C ILE A 17 5.03 9.26 6.47
N VAL A 18 5.48 8.09 6.95
CA VAL A 18 5.69 6.94 6.06
C VAL A 18 4.36 6.34 5.63
N THR A 19 4.33 5.87 4.39
CA THR A 19 3.27 4.98 3.90
C THR A 19 3.88 3.65 3.49
N TYR A 20 3.17 2.55 3.74
CA TYR A 20 3.62 1.23 3.32
C TYR A 20 2.73 0.69 2.20
N GLY A 21 3.31 0.58 1.02
CA GLY A 21 2.72 -0.08 -0.14
C GLY A 21 2.44 -1.54 0.18
N THR A 22 1.17 -1.92 0.14
CA THR A 22 0.71 -3.28 0.43
C THR A 22 0.42 -3.99 -0.89
N ILE A 23 0.93 -5.22 -1.06
CA ILE A 23 0.69 -6.02 -2.26
C ILE A 23 -0.80 -6.36 -2.34
N LYS A 24 -1.46 -5.91 -3.41
CA LYS A 24 -2.88 -6.20 -3.69
C LYS A 24 -3.05 -7.45 -4.56
N ALA A 25 -4.21 -8.08 -4.53
CA ALA A 25 -4.55 -9.30 -5.29
C ALA A 25 -3.93 -9.38 -6.71
N LYS A 26 -4.20 -8.38 -7.57
CA LYS A 26 -3.66 -8.36 -8.93
C LYS A 26 -2.14 -8.30 -8.98
N GLN A 27 -1.53 -7.54 -8.08
CA GLN A 27 -0.08 -7.44 -7.97
C GLN A 27 0.53 -8.75 -7.47
N ALA A 28 -0.11 -9.41 -6.50
CA ALA A 28 0.31 -10.71 -5.98
C ALA A 28 0.35 -11.78 -7.09
N LEU A 29 -0.68 -11.84 -7.94
CA LEU A 29 -0.73 -12.78 -9.08
C LEU A 29 0.39 -12.51 -10.09
N LYS A 30 0.61 -11.23 -10.46
CA LYS A 30 1.67 -10.86 -11.41
C LYS A 30 3.06 -11.12 -10.85
N ASP A 31 3.27 -10.89 -9.56
CA ASP A 31 4.55 -11.13 -8.92
C ASP A 31 4.83 -12.61 -8.72
N ALA A 32 3.84 -13.40 -8.27
CA ALA A 32 3.96 -14.84 -8.16
C ALA A 32 4.32 -15.46 -9.52
N GLY A 33 3.63 -15.06 -10.59
CA GLY A 33 3.94 -15.51 -11.95
C GLY A 33 5.39 -15.17 -12.36
N ARG A 34 5.84 -13.95 -12.06
CA ARG A 34 7.22 -13.52 -12.37
C ARG A 34 8.26 -14.32 -11.59
N VAL A 35 8.05 -14.54 -10.30
CA VAL A 35 9.00 -15.26 -9.42
C VAL A 35 9.12 -16.73 -9.81
N LEU A 36 8.01 -17.34 -10.23
CA LEU A 36 7.97 -18.73 -10.70
C LEU A 36 8.49 -18.90 -12.15
N GLY A 37 8.89 -17.82 -12.81
CA GLY A 37 9.45 -17.87 -14.17
C GLY A 37 8.42 -17.98 -15.30
N PHE A 38 7.13 -17.77 -15.03
CA PHE A 38 6.10 -17.78 -16.05
C PHE A 38 6.14 -16.50 -16.92
N PRO A 39 5.68 -16.57 -18.19
CA PRO A 39 5.60 -15.40 -19.05
C PRO A 39 4.61 -14.37 -18.48
N PHE A 40 4.80 -13.09 -18.84
CA PHE A 40 3.91 -11.99 -18.43
C PHE A 40 2.43 -12.26 -18.74
N SER A 41 2.15 -13.00 -19.82
CA SER A 41 0.81 -13.41 -20.21
C SER A 41 0.08 -14.23 -19.15
N MET A 42 0.79 -14.99 -18.30
CA MET A 42 0.18 -15.76 -17.20
C MET A 42 -0.46 -14.83 -16.16
N GLY A 43 0.26 -13.80 -15.72
CA GLY A 43 -0.27 -12.79 -14.80
C GLY A 43 -1.44 -12.00 -15.41
N GLU A 44 -1.37 -11.66 -16.69
CA GLU A 44 -2.49 -11.01 -17.40
C GLU A 44 -3.72 -11.93 -17.51
N LYS A 45 -3.52 -13.22 -17.83
CA LYS A 45 -4.60 -14.22 -17.90
C LYS A 45 -5.35 -14.31 -16.57
N LEU A 46 -4.62 -14.46 -15.47
CA LEU A 46 -5.19 -14.52 -14.12
C LEU A 46 -5.91 -13.23 -13.74
N THR A 47 -5.28 -12.07 -13.95
CA THR A 47 -5.86 -10.79 -13.53
C THR A 47 -7.05 -10.34 -14.36
N LYS A 48 -7.19 -10.81 -15.61
CA LYS A 48 -8.39 -10.59 -16.45
C LYS A 48 -9.57 -11.45 -16.04
N ALA A 49 -9.33 -12.67 -15.56
CA ALA A 49 -10.38 -13.56 -15.06
C ALA A 49 -10.91 -13.13 -13.68
N MET A 50 -10.23 -12.20 -13.00
CA MET A 50 -10.71 -11.67 -11.71
C MET A 50 -11.98 -10.82 -11.89
N PRO A 51 -12.91 -10.87 -10.92
CA PRO A 51 -14.05 -9.95 -10.85
C PRO A 51 -13.63 -8.47 -10.94
N PRO A 52 -14.49 -7.61 -11.50
CA PRO A 52 -14.21 -6.18 -11.56
C PRO A 52 -14.04 -5.57 -10.17
N ALA A 53 -13.22 -4.54 -10.06
CA ALA A 53 -13.02 -3.84 -8.80
C ALA A 53 -14.26 -3.03 -8.41
N VAL A 54 -14.62 -3.03 -7.13
CA VAL A 54 -15.71 -2.19 -6.59
C VAL A 54 -15.07 -1.06 -5.79
N MET A 55 -15.39 0.19 -6.13
CA MET A 55 -14.79 1.38 -5.51
C MET A 55 -13.25 1.35 -5.52
N GLY A 56 -12.66 0.85 -6.62
CA GLY A 56 -11.21 0.74 -6.77
C GLY A 56 -10.55 -0.35 -5.92
N LYS A 57 -11.32 -1.22 -5.26
CA LYS A 57 -10.81 -2.37 -4.50
C LYS A 57 -11.05 -3.67 -5.26
N ASP A 58 -9.97 -4.37 -5.57
CA ASP A 58 -10.04 -5.74 -6.08
C ASP A 58 -10.60 -6.68 -5.00
N MET A 59 -11.20 -7.78 -5.42
CA MET A 59 -11.58 -8.85 -4.49
C MET A 59 -10.30 -9.53 -3.96
N PRO A 60 -10.20 -9.77 -2.64
CA PRO A 60 -9.11 -10.55 -2.04
C PRO A 60 -8.99 -11.95 -2.66
N LEU A 61 -7.78 -12.51 -2.72
CA LEU A 61 -7.55 -13.82 -3.33
C LEU A 61 -8.23 -14.95 -2.55
N ASP A 62 -8.22 -14.89 -1.22
CA ASP A 62 -8.94 -15.81 -0.34
C ASP A 62 -10.47 -15.74 -0.55
N GLY A 63 -10.99 -14.53 -0.77
CA GLY A 63 -12.39 -14.26 -1.10
C GLY A 63 -12.87 -14.91 -2.40
N MET A 64 -11.97 -15.26 -3.32
CA MET A 64 -12.32 -15.96 -4.56
C MET A 64 -12.82 -17.38 -4.30
N PHE A 65 -12.39 -18.02 -3.21
CA PHE A 65 -12.75 -19.40 -2.86
C PHE A 65 -13.62 -19.50 -1.59
N ASN A 66 -13.77 -18.42 -0.83
CA ASN A 66 -14.64 -18.38 0.33
C ASN A 66 -16.13 -18.24 -0.06
N LYS A 67 -16.92 -19.30 0.17
CA LYS A 67 -18.37 -19.35 -0.13
C LYS A 67 -19.20 -18.32 0.66
N GLU A 68 -18.73 -17.89 1.82
CA GLU A 68 -19.39 -16.89 2.66
C GLU A 68 -19.10 -15.45 2.18
N HIS A 69 -18.13 -15.28 1.27
CA HIS A 69 -17.80 -13.96 0.76
C HIS A 69 -18.99 -13.40 -0.05
N PRO A 70 -19.44 -12.15 0.21
CA PRO A 70 -20.65 -11.58 -0.42
C PRO A 70 -20.62 -11.60 -1.95
N ARG A 71 -19.41 -11.54 -2.52
CA ARG A 71 -19.16 -11.49 -3.96
C ARG A 71 -18.69 -12.82 -4.54
N PHE A 72 -18.78 -13.92 -3.79
CA PHE A 72 -18.29 -15.25 -4.19
C PHE A 72 -18.79 -15.66 -5.58
N LYS A 73 -20.05 -15.35 -5.92
CA LYS A 73 -20.66 -15.70 -7.21
C LYS A 73 -19.95 -15.06 -8.41
N GLU A 74 -19.35 -13.89 -8.24
CA GLU A 74 -18.67 -13.15 -9.33
C GLU A 74 -17.36 -13.83 -9.76
N ALA A 75 -16.71 -14.58 -8.87
CA ALA A 75 -15.43 -15.22 -9.13
C ALA A 75 -15.54 -16.62 -9.79
N SER A 76 -16.68 -16.96 -10.41
CA SER A 76 -16.89 -18.27 -11.04
C SER A 76 -15.92 -18.54 -12.19
N GLU A 77 -15.69 -17.55 -13.06
CA GLU A 77 -14.74 -17.66 -14.17
C GLU A 77 -13.30 -17.84 -13.67
N PHE A 78 -12.90 -17.06 -12.65
CA PHE A 78 -11.60 -17.20 -12.01
C PHE A 78 -11.39 -18.61 -11.44
N ARG A 79 -12.37 -19.14 -10.70
CA ARG A 79 -12.28 -20.50 -10.15
C ARG A 79 -12.20 -21.56 -11.23
N ALA A 80 -13.02 -21.45 -12.29
CA ALA A 80 -12.95 -22.38 -13.41
C ALA A 80 -11.58 -22.37 -14.10
N LEU A 81 -10.93 -21.20 -14.22
CA LEU A 81 -9.56 -21.12 -14.72
C LEU A 81 -8.57 -21.85 -13.80
N ILE A 82 -8.66 -21.65 -12.49
CA ILE A 82 -7.78 -22.33 -11.53
C ILE A 82 -8.00 -23.85 -11.52
N ASP A 83 -9.25 -24.31 -11.70
CA ASP A 83 -9.59 -25.74 -11.75
C ASP A 83 -9.11 -26.41 -13.04
N THR A 84 -8.97 -25.66 -14.14
CA THR A 84 -8.62 -26.21 -15.47
C THR A 84 -7.13 -26.07 -15.81
N ASP A 85 -6.45 -25.07 -15.28
CA ASP A 85 -5.05 -24.76 -15.58
C ASP A 85 -4.16 -24.95 -14.34
N THR A 86 -3.38 -26.03 -14.35
CA THR A 86 -2.49 -26.41 -13.24
C THR A 86 -1.37 -25.39 -13.00
N GLU A 87 -0.91 -24.70 -14.05
CA GLU A 87 0.10 -23.65 -13.91
C GLU A 87 -0.50 -22.40 -13.27
N ALA A 88 -1.70 -22.01 -13.71
CA ALA A 88 -2.46 -20.91 -13.12
C ALA A 88 -2.75 -21.16 -11.62
N LYS A 89 -3.09 -22.41 -11.26
CA LYS A 89 -3.25 -22.83 -9.86
C LYS A 89 -1.96 -22.66 -9.06
N THR A 90 -0.83 -23.07 -9.59
CA THR A 90 0.48 -22.94 -8.92
C THR A 90 0.83 -21.47 -8.65
N VAL A 91 0.56 -20.59 -9.61
CA VAL A 91 0.72 -19.14 -9.46
C VAL A 91 -0.23 -18.58 -8.41
N PHE A 92 -1.51 -18.99 -8.42
CA PHE A 92 -2.49 -18.56 -7.44
C PHE A 92 -2.11 -18.97 -6.01
N ASP A 93 -1.75 -20.24 -5.79
CA ASP A 93 -1.37 -20.76 -4.48
C ASP A 93 -0.17 -19.98 -3.89
N THR A 94 0.78 -19.61 -4.75
CA THR A 94 1.91 -18.75 -4.36
C THR A 94 1.47 -17.31 -4.07
N ALA A 95 0.57 -16.75 -4.89
CA ALA A 95 0.08 -15.38 -4.74
C ALA A 95 -0.70 -15.17 -3.43
N VAL A 96 -1.44 -16.17 -2.95
CA VAL A 96 -2.17 -16.11 -1.67
C VAL A 96 -1.22 -15.81 -0.51
N GLY A 97 -0.01 -16.36 -0.52
CA GLY A 97 1.01 -16.07 0.50
C GLY A 97 1.70 -14.70 0.35
N LEU A 98 1.55 -14.03 -0.80
CA LEU A 98 2.14 -12.73 -1.08
C LEU A 98 1.16 -11.57 -0.85
N GLU A 99 -0.14 -11.81 -0.96
CA GLU A 99 -1.14 -10.78 -0.76
C GLU A 99 -1.06 -10.20 0.66
N ASN A 100 -1.27 -8.89 0.78
CA ASN A 100 -1.23 -8.12 2.02
C ASN A 100 0.15 -7.95 2.69
N LEU A 101 1.22 -8.51 2.12
CA LEU A 101 2.58 -8.19 2.54
C LEU A 101 2.94 -6.73 2.19
N LYS A 102 3.85 -6.14 2.96
CA LYS A 102 4.42 -4.81 2.68
C LYS A 102 5.54 -4.96 1.65
N ARG A 103 5.49 -4.18 0.56
CA ARG A 103 6.46 -4.25 -0.54
C ARG A 103 7.48 -3.12 -0.49
N GLN A 104 6.99 -1.88 -0.49
CA GLN A 104 7.85 -0.70 -0.44
C GLN A 104 7.28 0.32 0.54
N TRP A 105 8.15 1.19 1.02
CA TRP A 105 7.73 2.39 1.74
C TRP A 105 7.65 3.58 0.78
N GLY A 106 6.90 4.59 1.18
CA GLY A 106 6.78 5.88 0.51
C GLY A 106 6.49 6.97 1.52
N VAL A 107 6.15 8.16 1.04
CA VAL A 107 5.83 9.31 1.90
C VAL A 107 4.37 9.72 1.71
N HIS A 108 3.69 9.96 2.82
CA HIS A 108 2.29 10.40 2.82
C HIS A 108 2.15 11.71 2.04
N ALA A 109 1.11 11.79 1.22
CA ALA A 109 0.97 12.89 0.27
C ALA A 109 0.75 14.27 0.92
N ALA A 110 0.20 14.30 2.14
CA ALA A 110 -0.15 15.54 2.84
C ALA A 110 0.30 15.58 4.31
N GLY A 111 0.65 14.43 4.89
CA GLY A 111 0.61 14.25 6.33
C GLY A 111 1.98 14.49 6.94
N VAL A 112 2.00 15.32 7.98
CA VAL A 112 3.20 15.72 8.70
C VAL A 112 2.97 15.49 10.20
N ILE A 113 3.97 14.90 10.85
CA ILE A 113 4.02 14.73 12.30
C ILE A 113 4.86 15.84 12.91
N MET A 114 4.36 16.38 14.02
CA MET A 114 4.99 17.43 14.81
C MET A 114 5.05 17.02 16.27
N SER A 115 6.12 17.42 16.96
CA SER A 115 6.36 17.11 18.37
C SER A 115 6.90 18.32 19.13
N SER A 116 6.68 18.37 20.44
CA SER A 116 7.34 19.34 21.34
C SER A 116 8.79 18.95 21.66
N GLU A 117 9.11 17.66 21.61
CA GLU A 117 10.44 17.10 21.84
C GLU A 117 11.02 16.51 20.53
N PRO A 118 12.35 16.33 20.41
CA PRO A 118 12.95 15.71 19.22
C PRO A 118 12.32 14.35 18.90
N LEU A 119 11.94 14.13 17.63
CA LEU A 119 11.21 12.94 17.21
C LEU A 119 12.01 11.66 17.42
N ILE A 120 13.34 11.72 17.30
CA ILE A 120 14.23 10.58 17.48
C ILE A 120 14.19 9.99 18.89
N ASP A 121 13.77 10.77 19.88
CA ASP A 121 13.64 10.34 21.28
C ASP A 121 12.31 9.62 21.55
N ILE A 122 11.35 9.69 20.62
CA ILE A 122 9.98 9.18 20.79
C ILE A 122 9.67 8.05 19.79
N ILE A 123 10.05 8.23 18.53
CA ILE A 123 9.74 7.31 17.43
C ILE A 123 10.96 7.08 16.53
N PRO A 124 11.06 5.90 15.90
CA PRO A 124 12.03 5.68 14.85
C PRO A 124 11.73 6.58 13.65
N ILE A 125 12.78 7.23 13.14
CA ILE A 125 12.75 8.06 11.93
C ILE A 125 13.76 7.53 10.90
N MET A 126 13.60 7.93 9.66
CA MET A 126 14.52 7.64 8.56
C MET A 126 14.72 8.90 7.72
N ARG A 127 15.88 8.97 7.06
CA ARG A 127 16.19 10.03 6.10
C ARG A 127 16.06 9.46 4.70
N ARG A 128 15.26 10.12 3.86
CA ARG A 128 15.16 9.78 2.45
C ARG A 128 16.42 10.24 1.71
N GLU A 129 17.09 9.33 1.00
CA GLU A 129 18.37 9.62 0.35
C GLU A 129 18.26 10.65 -0.78
N GLN A 130 17.13 10.69 -1.51
CA GLN A 130 16.99 11.54 -2.69
C GLN A 130 17.01 13.05 -2.38
N ASP A 131 16.45 13.45 -1.24
CA ASP A 131 16.25 14.87 -0.91
C ASP A 131 16.49 15.19 0.58
N GLY A 132 16.97 14.23 1.35
CA GLY A 132 17.30 14.41 2.76
C GLY A 132 16.08 14.58 3.68
N GLN A 133 14.86 14.38 3.18
CA GLN A 133 13.64 14.57 3.96
C GLN A 133 13.57 13.57 5.12
N ILE A 134 13.20 14.06 6.30
CA ILE A 134 12.96 13.21 7.48
C ILE A 134 11.55 12.63 7.41
N VAL A 135 11.47 11.31 7.55
CA VAL A 135 10.24 10.53 7.49
C VAL A 135 10.16 9.68 8.75
N THR A 136 8.97 9.57 9.35
CA THR A 136 8.69 8.61 10.41
C THR A 136 8.86 7.17 9.90
N GLN A 137 9.13 6.19 10.78
CA GLN A 137 9.02 4.77 10.42
C GLN A 137 7.71 4.14 10.92
N PHE A 138 6.96 4.85 11.75
CA PHE A 138 5.60 4.49 12.13
C PHE A 138 4.60 5.19 11.24
N ASP A 139 3.49 4.52 10.93
CA ASP A 139 2.38 5.18 10.26
C ASP A 139 1.69 6.20 11.18
N TYR A 140 0.85 7.06 10.60
CA TYR A 140 0.25 8.14 11.39
C TYR A 140 -0.63 7.65 12.55
N PRO A 141 -1.42 6.55 12.46
CA PRO A 141 -2.22 6.11 13.58
C PRO A 141 -1.36 5.70 14.78
N ALA A 142 -0.24 5.02 14.53
CA ALA A 142 0.74 4.70 15.56
C ALA A 142 1.36 5.98 16.16
N CYS A 143 1.74 6.95 15.34
CA CYS A 143 2.25 8.24 15.82
C CYS A 143 1.22 8.99 16.70
N GLU A 144 -0.04 9.07 16.27
CA GLU A 144 -1.12 9.74 17.02
C GLU A 144 -1.39 9.03 18.35
N SER A 145 -1.36 7.69 18.38
CA SER A 145 -1.54 6.92 19.62
C SER A 145 -0.43 7.16 20.66
N LEU A 146 0.73 7.64 20.22
CA LEU A 146 1.85 8.04 21.08
C LEU A 146 1.76 9.51 21.51
N GLY A 147 0.69 10.21 21.16
CA GLY A 147 0.45 11.61 21.52
C GLY A 147 1.11 12.62 20.59
N LEU A 148 1.63 12.18 19.43
CA LEU A 148 2.21 13.10 18.45
C LEU A 148 1.12 13.83 17.66
N ILE A 149 1.40 15.08 17.29
CA ILE A 149 0.43 15.91 16.55
C ILE A 149 0.57 15.62 15.06
N LYS A 150 -0.55 15.24 14.43
CA LYS A 150 -0.66 15.09 12.98
C LYS A 150 -1.30 16.34 12.37
N MET A 151 -0.69 16.86 11.31
CA MET A 151 -1.24 17.93 10.46
C MET A 151 -1.24 17.49 9.00
N ASP A 152 -2.35 17.74 8.28
CA ASP A 152 -2.43 17.48 6.83
C ASP A 152 -2.31 18.79 6.04
N PHE A 153 -1.24 18.91 5.23
CA PHE A 153 -1.02 19.97 4.26
C PHE A 153 -1.37 19.47 2.85
N LEU A 154 -2.63 19.66 2.44
CA LEU A 154 -3.12 19.15 1.15
C LEU A 154 -2.76 20.08 -0.02
N GLY A 155 -2.17 19.51 -1.07
CA GLY A 155 -2.06 20.17 -2.37
C GLY A 155 -3.32 19.94 -3.20
N LEU A 156 -4.26 20.89 -3.17
CA LEU A 156 -5.51 20.79 -3.92
C LEU A 156 -5.40 21.47 -5.30
N ARG A 157 -5.64 20.70 -6.37
CA ARG A 157 -5.54 21.20 -7.75
C ARG A 157 -6.55 22.31 -8.06
N ASN A 158 -7.75 22.27 -7.50
CA ASN A 158 -8.76 23.31 -7.71
C ASN A 158 -8.33 24.67 -7.12
N LEU A 159 -7.60 24.68 -6.00
CA LEU A 159 -7.02 25.90 -5.42
C LEU A 159 -5.84 26.46 -6.24
N THR A 160 -5.23 25.66 -7.13
CA THR A 160 -4.19 26.16 -8.06
C THR A 160 -4.79 26.90 -9.27
N ILE A 161 -6.06 26.62 -9.60
CA ILE A 161 -6.75 27.22 -10.76
C ILE A 161 -7.34 28.59 -10.42
N ILE A 162 -7.77 28.78 -9.16
CA ILE A 162 -8.27 30.06 -8.62
C ILE A 162 -7.10 31.02 -8.46
#